data_AF-A0A6A4SII1-F1
#
_entry.id   AF-A0A6A4SII1-F1
#
_cell.length_a   1.000
_cell.length_b   1.000
_cell.length_c   1.000
_cell.angle_alpha   90.00
_cell.angle_beta   90.00
_cell.angle_gamma   90.00
#
_symmetry.space_group_name_H-M   'P 1'
#
loop_
_entity.id
_entity.type
_entity.pdbx_description
1 polymer ?
#
loop_
_entity_poly.entity_id
_entity_poly.type
_entity_poly.pdbx_seq_one_letter_code
_entity_poly.pdbx_strand_id
1 'polypeptide(L)'
;MFHSDVQELEAELAEHWPSFVTTKTSFNFWTDEWRKHGVCAACVEGMNSPQKYFQICLKLRGRFDVHKMLEDAGITPSCERPYKVPEVHSVLAPHLGNKHEIQCVTDDKDREVWFQVKIPLTRNLTVGCDHRGGGDIDGDPAAGSIPGRSFSPGHPCPPQVPFYYFPIDHQRPRRPCG
;
A
#
# COMPACT_ATOMS: atom_id res chain seq x y z
N MET A 1 10.91 -16.83 -9.62
CA MET A 1 11.70 -16.16 -8.58
C MET A 1 12.13 -17.23 -7.61
N PHE A 2 13.40 -17.22 -7.22
CA PHE A 2 14.01 -18.13 -6.26
C PHE A 2 14.54 -17.32 -5.06
N HIS A 3 14.80 -17.96 -3.93
CA HIS A 3 15.38 -17.27 -2.76
C HIS A 3 16.71 -16.57 -3.11
N SER A 4 17.52 -17.18 -3.96
CA SER A 4 18.77 -16.59 -4.47
C SER A 4 18.57 -15.23 -5.17
N ASP A 5 17.40 -14.97 -5.75
CA ASP A 5 17.13 -13.70 -6.45
C ASP A 5 16.97 -12.51 -5.48
N VAL A 6 16.77 -12.77 -4.18
CA VAL A 6 16.52 -11.74 -3.16
C VAL A 6 17.30 -12.00 -1.86
N GLN A 7 18.27 -12.91 -1.88
CA GLN A 7 18.98 -13.38 -0.68
C GLN A 7 19.57 -12.24 0.15
N GLU A 8 20.19 -11.25 -0.51
CA GLU A 8 20.78 -10.08 0.15
C GLU A 8 19.74 -9.12 0.75
N LEU A 9 18.49 -9.18 0.28
CA LEU A 9 17.38 -8.31 0.70
C LEU A 9 16.40 -9.02 1.63
N GLU A 10 16.58 -10.32 1.88
CA GLU A 10 15.55 -11.16 2.53
C GLU A 10 15.23 -10.69 3.95
N ALA A 11 16.24 -10.23 4.70
CA ALA A 11 16.04 -9.66 6.03
C ALA A 11 15.23 -8.35 5.99
N GLU A 12 15.60 -7.41 5.12
CA GLU A 12 14.87 -6.14 4.97
C GLU A 12 13.44 -6.36 4.45
N LEU A 13 13.25 -7.28 3.50
CA LEU A 13 11.93 -7.64 3.00
C LEU A 13 11.07 -8.32 4.07
N ALA A 14 11.66 -9.16 4.92
CA ALA A 14 10.95 -9.79 6.03
C ALA A 14 10.45 -8.76 7.05
N GLU A 15 11.25 -7.73 7.34
CA GLU A 15 10.89 -6.66 8.26
C GLU A 15 9.87 -5.71 7.65
N HIS A 16 10.09 -5.27 6.40
CA HIS A 16 9.39 -4.14 5.82
C HIS A 16 8.28 -4.51 4.86
N TRP A 17 8.26 -5.74 4.35
CA TRP A 17 7.25 -6.24 3.43
C TRP A 17 6.75 -7.65 3.79
N PRO A 18 6.35 -7.92 5.05
CA PRO A 18 5.86 -9.23 5.45
C PRO A 18 4.51 -9.56 4.80
N SER A 19 4.17 -10.85 4.78
CA SER A 19 2.79 -11.28 4.52
C SER A 19 1.96 -11.19 5.81
N PHE A 20 0.89 -10.40 5.78
CA PHE A 20 -0.15 -10.42 6.84
C PHE A 20 -1.27 -11.43 6.55
N VAL A 21 -1.17 -12.17 5.43
CA VAL A 21 -2.05 -13.30 5.12
C VAL A 21 -1.42 -14.55 5.71
N THR A 22 -1.97 -15.03 6.83
CA THR A 22 -1.39 -16.13 7.62
C THR A 22 -1.28 -17.46 6.87
N THR A 23 -2.03 -17.64 5.78
CA THR A 23 -1.96 -18.82 4.91
C THR A 23 -0.83 -18.75 3.87
N LYS A 24 -0.07 -17.65 3.83
CA LYS A 24 0.94 -17.40 2.81
C LYS A 24 2.24 -16.89 3.42
N THR A 25 3.35 -17.55 3.10
CA THR A 25 4.68 -17.09 3.50
C THR A 25 5.03 -15.77 2.82
N SER A 26 5.91 -14.96 3.44
CA SER A 26 6.39 -13.72 2.84
C SER A 26 7.06 -13.95 1.49
N PHE A 27 7.85 -15.03 1.34
CA PHE A 27 8.47 -15.37 0.05
C PHE A 27 7.45 -15.68 -1.06
N ASN A 28 6.37 -16.42 -0.74
CA ASN A 28 5.30 -16.65 -1.71
C ASN A 28 4.58 -15.34 -2.05
N PHE A 29 4.45 -14.43 -1.08
CA PHE A 29 3.88 -13.11 -1.31
C PHE A 29 4.74 -12.29 -2.28
N TRP A 30 6.04 -12.16 -2.03
CA TRP A 30 6.97 -11.48 -2.92
C TRP A 30 7.01 -12.10 -4.32
N THR A 31 6.92 -13.43 -4.41
CA THR A 31 6.87 -14.13 -5.71
C THR A 31 5.66 -13.70 -6.54
N ASP A 32 4.49 -13.55 -5.90
CA ASP A 32 3.29 -13.06 -6.59
C ASP A 32 3.38 -11.58 -6.95
N GLU A 33 3.94 -10.74 -6.08
CA GLU A 33 4.15 -9.32 -6.37
C GLU A 33 5.09 -9.13 -7.56
N TRP A 34 6.20 -9.89 -7.62
CA TRP A 34 7.09 -9.89 -8.78
C TRP A 34 6.35 -10.35 -10.04
N ARG A 35 5.64 -11.49 -9.97
CA ARG A 35 4.94 -12.05 -11.14
C ARG A 35 3.84 -11.15 -11.68
N LYS A 36 3.11 -10.45 -10.81
CA LYS A 36 1.97 -9.59 -11.19
C LYS A 36 2.39 -8.16 -11.56
N HIS A 37 3.39 -7.61 -10.86
CA HIS A 37 3.74 -6.20 -10.96
C HIS A 37 5.20 -5.99 -11.38
N GLY A 38 6.12 -6.74 -10.79
CA GLY A 38 7.56 -6.61 -11.08
C GLY A 38 7.94 -6.89 -12.54
N VAL A 39 7.36 -7.92 -13.17
CA VAL A 39 7.61 -8.24 -14.58
C VAL A 39 7.21 -7.10 -15.53
N CYS A 40 6.18 -6.33 -15.20
CA CYS A 40 5.76 -5.16 -15.97
C CYS A 40 6.72 -3.98 -15.75
N ALA A 41 7.22 -3.83 -14.51
CA ALA A 41 8.22 -2.84 -14.17
C ALA A 41 9.60 -3.15 -14.76
N ALA A 42 9.87 -4.40 -15.17
CA ALA A 42 11.15 -4.83 -15.72
C ALA A 42 11.55 -4.12 -17.03
N CYS A 43 10.60 -3.45 -17.70
CA CYS A 43 10.86 -2.58 -18.85
C CYS A 43 11.51 -1.24 -18.47
N VAL A 44 11.51 -0.88 -17.17
CA VAL A 44 12.17 0.32 -16.65
C VAL A 44 13.61 -0.02 -16.31
N GLU A 45 14.55 0.81 -16.80
CA GLU A 45 15.96 0.65 -16.49
C GLU A 45 16.19 0.66 -14.97
N GLY A 46 16.97 -0.30 -14.48
CA GLY A 46 17.22 -0.46 -13.05
C GLY A 46 16.14 -1.25 -12.29
N MET A 47 15.06 -1.72 -12.93
CA MET A 47 14.05 -2.63 -12.32
C MET A 47 13.98 -4.00 -13.02
N ASN A 48 14.95 -4.32 -13.86
CA ASN A 48 14.93 -5.46 -14.78
C ASN A 48 15.26 -6.83 -14.15
N SER A 49 15.22 -6.95 -12.83
CA SER A 49 15.35 -8.22 -12.10
C SER A 49 14.60 -8.16 -10.76
N PRO A 50 14.26 -9.30 -10.13
CA PRO A 50 13.62 -9.31 -8.81
C PRO A 50 14.43 -8.54 -7.77
N GLN A 51 15.73 -8.81 -7.65
CA GLN A 51 16.63 -8.11 -6.72
C GLN A 51 16.52 -6.59 -6.87
N LYS A 52 16.66 -6.09 -8.09
CA LYS A 52 16.65 -4.65 -8.39
C LYS A 52 15.28 -4.01 -8.13
N TYR A 53 14.20 -4.69 -8.51
CA TYR A 53 12.84 -4.27 -8.25
C TYR A 53 12.59 -4.10 -6.75
N PHE A 54 12.89 -5.13 -5.95
CA PHE A 54 12.69 -5.09 -4.51
C PHE A 54 13.61 -4.08 -3.82
N GLN A 55 14.86 -3.94 -4.27
CA GLN A 55 15.77 -2.93 -3.76
C GLN A 55 15.22 -1.50 -3.96
N ILE A 56 14.62 -1.22 -5.12
CA ILE A 56 13.98 0.08 -5.37
C ILE A 56 12.73 0.25 -4.51
N CYS A 57 11.89 -0.77 -4.37
CA CYS A 57 10.72 -0.71 -3.50
C CYS A 57 11.09 -0.41 -2.05
N LEU A 58 12.12 -1.07 -1.50
CA LEU A 58 12.64 -0.79 -0.15
C LEU A 58 13.16 0.64 -0.02
N LYS A 59 13.92 1.14 -1.01
CA LYS A 59 14.38 2.54 -1.06
C LYS A 59 13.22 3.54 -1.07
N LEU A 60 12.17 3.26 -1.86
CA LEU A 60 10.98 4.11 -1.92
C LEU A 60 10.23 4.09 -0.59
N ARG A 61 10.08 2.93 0.06
CA ARG A 61 9.49 2.83 1.40
C ARG A 61 10.26 3.68 2.40
N GLY A 62 11.60 3.58 2.43
CA GLY A 62 12.43 4.38 3.33
C GLY A 62 12.34 5.89 3.04
N ARG A 63 12.23 6.27 1.76
CA ARG A 63 12.04 7.68 1.37
C ARG A 63 10.67 8.23 1.77
N PHE A 64 9.63 7.42 1.65
CA PHE A 64 8.25 7.76 1.99
C PHE A 64 7.86 7.08 3.31
N ASP A 65 8.58 7.41 4.38
CA ASP A 65 8.30 6.87 5.71
C ASP A 65 7.02 7.50 6.29
N VAL A 66 5.89 6.93 5.88
CA VAL A 66 4.54 7.37 6.29
C VAL A 66 4.38 7.26 7.81
N HIS A 67 4.96 6.24 8.44
CA HIS A 67 4.83 6.06 9.89
C HIS A 67 5.48 7.22 10.62
N LYS A 68 6.74 7.56 10.26
CA LYS A 68 7.45 8.68 10.83
C LYS A 68 6.75 10.02 10.59
N MET A 69 6.26 10.26 9.37
CA MET A 69 5.53 11.50 9.03
C MET A 69 4.28 11.70 9.90
N LEU A 70 3.55 10.63 10.17
CA LEU A 70 2.36 10.67 11.03
C LEU A 70 2.74 10.82 12.51
N GLU A 71 3.76 10.08 12.97
CA GLU A 71 4.26 10.16 14.34
C GLU A 71 4.75 11.58 14.68
N ASP A 72 5.53 12.20 13.80
CA ASP A 72 6.03 13.58 13.95
C ASP A 72 4.87 14.60 14.03
N ALA A 73 3.68 14.27 13.49
CA ALA A 73 2.45 15.06 13.58
C ALA A 73 1.52 14.66 14.75
N GLY A 74 1.92 13.72 15.60
CA GLY A 74 1.12 13.22 16.73
C GLY A 74 -0.03 12.29 16.33
N ILE A 75 0.02 11.72 15.13
CA ILE A 75 -0.93 10.73 14.62
C ILE A 75 -0.29 9.35 14.75
N THR A 76 -0.62 8.64 15.83
CA THR A 76 -0.07 7.31 16.11
C THR A 76 -1.16 6.25 16.01
N PRO A 77 -0.80 4.98 15.78
CA PRO A 77 -1.76 3.89 15.85
C PRO A 77 -2.49 3.85 17.20
N SER A 78 -3.80 3.62 17.20
CA SER A 78 -4.63 3.56 18.40
C SER A 78 -5.82 2.62 18.21
N CYS A 79 -6.14 1.86 19.26
CA CYS A 79 -7.33 1.01 19.30
C CYS A 79 -8.62 1.77 19.64
N GLU A 80 -8.50 3.02 20.10
CA GLU A 80 -9.60 3.79 20.66
C GLU A 80 -9.84 5.10 19.90
N ARG A 81 -8.76 5.77 19.50
CA ARG A 81 -8.83 7.09 18.85
C ARG A 81 -8.99 6.95 17.34
N PRO A 82 -10.11 7.38 16.76
CA PRO A 82 -10.22 7.50 15.31
C PRO A 82 -9.66 8.85 14.84
N TYR A 83 -9.34 8.93 13.55
CA TYR A 83 -8.83 10.11 12.86
C TYR A 83 -9.76 10.54 11.73
N LYS A 84 -9.65 11.80 11.31
CA LYS A 84 -10.38 12.31 10.15
C LYS A 84 -9.50 12.28 8.90
N VAL A 85 -10.08 11.95 7.75
CA VAL A 85 -9.35 11.97 6.46
C VAL A 85 -8.64 13.31 6.19
N PRO A 86 -9.26 14.49 6.39
CA PRO A 86 -8.58 15.76 6.15
C PRO A 86 -7.36 16.00 7.05
N GLU A 87 -7.39 15.53 8.30
CA GLU A 87 -6.28 15.64 9.25
C GLU A 87 -5.06 14.87 8.72
N VAL A 88 -5.24 13.58 8.44
CA VAL A 88 -4.18 12.70 7.92
C VAL A 88 -3.70 13.16 6.55
N HIS A 89 -4.62 13.51 5.64
CA HIS A 89 -4.27 13.99 4.31
C HIS A 89 -3.41 15.27 4.38
N SER A 90 -3.73 16.21 5.28
CA SER A 90 -2.94 17.44 5.44
C SER A 90 -1.50 17.20 5.87
N VAL A 91 -1.25 16.15 6.67
CA VAL A 91 0.10 15.74 7.08
C VAL A 91 0.85 15.07 5.93
N LEU A 92 0.19 14.23 5.14
CA LEU A 92 0.84 13.45 4.09
C LEU A 92 1.05 14.22 2.77
N ALA A 93 0.13 15.11 2.41
CA ALA A 93 0.14 15.80 1.12
C ALA A 93 1.45 16.54 0.79
N PRO A 94 2.11 17.25 1.73
CA PRO A 94 3.40 17.90 1.47
C PRO A 94 4.53 16.94 1.06
N HIS A 95 4.44 15.67 1.46
CA HIS A 95 5.49 14.67 1.24
C HIS A 95 5.14 13.68 0.12
N LEU A 96 3.86 13.32 -0.01
CA LEU A 96 3.36 12.29 -0.92
C LEU A 96 2.64 12.86 -2.14
N GLY A 97 2.47 14.19 -2.19
CA GLY A 97 1.69 14.89 -3.20
C GLY A 97 0.19 14.82 -2.95
N ASN A 98 -0.56 15.74 -3.57
CA ASN A 98 -2.01 15.88 -3.35
C ASN A 98 -2.87 14.74 -3.93
N LYS A 99 -2.26 13.84 -4.70
CA LYS A 99 -2.96 12.73 -5.38
C LYS A 99 -2.81 11.39 -4.65
N HIS A 100 -2.24 11.36 -3.45
CA HIS A 100 -2.17 10.13 -2.66
C HIS A 100 -3.57 9.70 -2.22
N GLU A 101 -3.81 8.40 -2.16
CA GLU A 101 -5.09 7.85 -1.70
C GLU A 101 -4.94 7.20 -0.34
N ILE A 102 -5.81 7.57 0.61
CA ILE A 102 -6.00 6.86 1.87
C ILE A 102 -7.17 5.90 1.66
N GLN A 103 -6.90 4.60 1.76
CA GLN A 103 -7.88 3.54 1.52
C GLN A 103 -8.27 2.86 2.83
N CYS A 104 -9.57 2.66 3.00
CA CYS A 104 -10.19 2.04 4.14
C CYS A 104 -10.85 0.72 3.77
N VAL A 105 -11.12 -0.09 4.79
CA VAL A 105 -12.08 -1.19 4.76
C VAL A 105 -13.10 -0.97 5.86
N THR A 106 -14.34 -1.38 5.63
CA THR A 106 -15.34 -1.47 6.70
C THR A 106 -15.12 -2.78 7.48
N ASP A 107 -14.98 -2.68 8.80
CA ASP A 107 -14.83 -3.85 9.68
C ASP A 107 -16.18 -4.49 10.05
N ASP A 108 -16.13 -5.56 10.85
CA ASP A 108 -17.31 -6.31 11.32
C ASP A 108 -18.23 -5.51 12.28
N LYS A 109 -17.80 -4.31 12.68
CA LYS A 109 -18.54 -3.38 13.55
C LYS A 109 -19.00 -2.14 12.78
N ASP A 110 -19.00 -2.19 11.45
CA ASP A 110 -19.34 -1.08 10.56
C ASP A 110 -18.46 0.17 10.76
N ARG A 111 -17.19 -0.03 11.16
CA ARG A 111 -16.22 1.06 11.32
C ARG A 111 -15.29 1.11 10.12
N GLU A 112 -14.96 2.33 9.71
CA GLU A 112 -13.90 2.56 8.74
C GLU A 112 -12.52 2.33 9.37
N VAL A 113 -11.70 1.51 8.74
CA VAL A 113 -10.35 1.18 9.21
C VAL A 113 -9.35 1.44 8.11
N TRP A 114 -8.29 2.20 8.39
CA TRP A 114 -7.22 2.45 7.44
C TRP A 114 -6.54 1.13 7.07
N PHE A 115 -6.64 0.77 5.79
CA PHE A 115 -6.08 -0.45 5.21
C PHE A 115 -4.81 -0.21 4.38
N GLN A 116 -4.77 0.86 3.58
CA GLN A 116 -3.66 1.12 2.65
C GLN A 116 -3.50 2.61 2.36
N VAL A 117 -2.27 3.04 2.06
CA VAL A 117 -2.00 4.31 1.38
C VAL A 117 -1.39 4.04 0.01
N LYS A 118 -1.85 4.75 -1.02
CA LYS A 118 -1.29 4.65 -2.38
C LYS A 118 -0.66 5.98 -2.77
N ILE A 119 0.58 5.93 -3.21
CA ILE A 119 1.35 7.10 -3.63
C ILE A 119 1.59 6.96 -5.15
N PRO A 120 0.97 7.81 -5.99
CA PRO A 120 1.22 7.77 -7.42
C PRO A 120 2.61 8.31 -7.73
N LEU A 121 3.39 7.50 -8.46
CA LEU A 121 4.71 7.87 -8.94
C LEU A 121 4.74 7.87 -10.47
N THR A 122 5.41 8.85 -11.05
CA THR A 122 5.81 8.83 -12.45
C THR A 122 6.75 7.64 -12.74
N ARG A 123 6.96 7.33 -14.03
CA ARG A 123 7.92 6.28 -14.44
C ARG A 123 9.35 6.49 -13.96
N ASN A 124 9.77 7.74 -13.71
CA ASN A 124 11.08 8.08 -13.13
C ASN A 124 11.05 8.17 -11.59
N LEU A 125 10.02 7.60 -10.95
CA LEU A 125 9.91 7.47 -9.49
C LEU A 125 9.84 8.83 -8.74
N THR A 126 9.29 9.85 -9.39
CA THR A 126 8.97 11.14 -8.76
C THR A 126 7.50 11.19 -8.36
N VAL A 127 7.20 11.92 -7.29
CA VAL A 127 5.81 12.09 -6.81
C VAL A 127 4.96 12.77 -7.87
N GLY A 128 3.77 12.21 -8.09
CA GLY A 128 2.77 12.73 -9.01
C GLY A 128 2.59 11.83 -10.23
N CYS A 129 1.34 11.71 -10.67
CA CYS A 129 1.00 11.21 -12.00
C CYS A 129 0.12 12.26 -12.65
N ASP A 130 0.63 12.95 -13.66
CA ASP A 130 -0.23 13.65 -14.59
C ASP A 130 -0.62 12.63 -15.65
N HIS A 131 -1.86 12.14 -15.58
CA HIS A 131 -2.47 11.37 -16.65
C HIS A 131 -2.56 12.27 -17.89
N ARG A 132 -1.45 12.45 -18.61
CA ARG A 132 -1.46 13.01 -19.96
C ARG A 132 -1.90 11.89 -20.90
N GLY A 133 -3.20 11.65 -20.94
CA GLY A 133 -3.88 10.81 -21.92
C GLY A 133 -4.72 9.69 -21.32
N GLY A 134 -6.03 9.91 -21.27
CA GLY A 134 -7.03 8.83 -21.29
C GLY A 134 -8.02 8.79 -20.14
N GLY A 135 -9.04 9.65 -20.21
CA GLY A 135 -10.42 9.36 -19.80
C GLY A 135 -10.73 9.32 -18.31
N ASP A 136 -11.68 10.15 -17.91
CA ASP A 136 -12.62 9.81 -16.85
C ASP A 136 -13.06 8.36 -17.06
N ILE A 137 -12.67 7.45 -16.17
CA ILE A 137 -13.41 6.22 -15.97
C ILE A 137 -14.57 6.62 -15.05
N ASP A 138 -15.52 7.36 -15.63
CA ASP A 138 -16.91 7.16 -15.27
C ASP A 138 -17.17 5.66 -15.44
N GLY A 139 -17.76 5.06 -14.41
CA GLY A 139 -17.94 3.61 -14.31
C GLY A 139 -18.46 3.03 -15.62
N ASP A 140 -17.64 2.19 -16.25
CA ASP A 140 -18.05 1.38 -17.39
C ASP A 140 -19.14 0.41 -16.92
N PRO A 141 -20.41 0.56 -17.33
CA PRO A 141 -21.47 -0.37 -16.97
C PRO A 141 -21.33 -1.71 -17.72
N ALA A 142 -20.37 -1.84 -18.63
CA ALA A 142 -20.17 -3.00 -19.49
C ALA A 142 -18.97 -3.87 -19.07
N ALA A 143 -18.41 -3.70 -17.87
CA ALA A 143 -17.54 -4.71 -17.26
C ALA A 143 -18.37 -5.89 -16.75
N GLY A 144 -18.89 -6.69 -17.68
CA GLY A 144 -19.40 -8.02 -17.39
C GLY A 144 -18.39 -8.78 -16.53
N SER A 145 -18.91 -9.45 -15.50
CA SER A 145 -18.15 -10.17 -14.48
C SER A 145 -17.04 -11.04 -15.07
N ILE A 146 -15.79 -10.56 -15.07
CA ILE A 146 -14.63 -11.38 -15.42
C ILE A 146 -14.39 -12.33 -14.24
N PRO A 147 -14.49 -13.66 -14.44
CA PRO A 147 -14.21 -14.62 -13.38
C PRO A 147 -12.74 -14.53 -12.99
N GLY A 148 -12.45 -14.24 -11.72
CA GLY A 148 -11.09 -14.23 -11.18
C GLY A 148 -10.47 -12.84 -10.93
N ARG A 149 -11.20 -11.75 -11.11
CA ARG A 149 -10.73 -10.43 -10.65
C ARG A 149 -10.84 -10.38 -9.11
N SER A 150 -9.71 -10.49 -8.43
CA SER A 150 -9.62 -10.23 -6.99
C SER A 150 -9.95 -8.77 -6.73
N PHE A 151 -11.19 -8.46 -6.39
CA PHE A 151 -11.53 -7.14 -5.86
C PHE A 151 -10.71 -6.94 -4.58
N SER A 152 -9.89 -5.89 -4.55
CA SER A 152 -9.30 -5.47 -3.27
C SER A 152 -10.46 -5.10 -2.34
N PRO A 153 -10.48 -5.59 -1.09
CA PRO A 153 -11.57 -5.27 -0.17
C PRO A 153 -11.60 -3.78 0.21
N GLY A 154 -10.52 -3.05 -0.07
CA GLY A 154 -10.40 -1.63 0.24
C GLY A 154 -11.09 -0.70 -0.76
N HIS A 155 -11.60 0.40 -0.24
CA HIS A 155 -12.17 1.54 -0.97
C HIS A 155 -11.52 2.85 -0.48
N PRO A 156 -11.66 3.97 -1.20
CA PRO A 156 -11.26 5.27 -0.65
C PRO A 156 -11.97 5.53 0.69
N CYS A 157 -11.23 6.00 1.70
CA CYS A 157 -11.83 6.34 2.98
C CYS A 157 -12.88 7.45 2.80
N PRO A 158 -14.10 7.30 3.33
CA PRO A 158 -15.12 8.32 3.19
C PRO A 158 -14.69 9.63 3.87
N PRO A 159 -14.74 10.79 3.19
CA PRO A 159 -14.12 12.03 3.67
C PRO A 159 -14.75 12.58 4.96
N GLN A 160 -16.00 12.22 5.23
CA GLN A 160 -16.77 12.72 6.39
C GLN A 160 -16.91 11.68 7.52
N VAL A 161 -16.42 10.45 7.31
CA VAL A 161 -16.49 9.38 8.31
C VAL A 161 -15.11 9.25 8.95
N PRO A 162 -15.01 9.30 10.29
CA PRO A 162 -13.75 9.07 10.95
C PRO A 162 -13.36 7.59 10.81
N PHE A 163 -12.06 7.33 10.68
CA PHE A 163 -11.54 5.97 10.54
C PHE A 163 -10.55 5.63 11.66
N TYR A 164 -10.35 4.34 11.90
CA TYR A 164 -9.38 3.84 12.85
C TYR A 164 -8.05 3.53 12.17
N TYR A 165 -6.96 4.02 12.76
CA TYR A 165 -5.60 3.63 12.41
C TYR A 165 -5.08 2.69 13.51
N PHE A 166 -5.20 1.38 13.29
CA PHE A 166 -4.82 0.39 14.30
C PHE A 166 -3.33 0.07 14.29
N PRO A 167 -2.75 -0.33 15.45
CA PRO A 167 -1.40 -0.88 15.49
C PRO A 167 -1.32 -2.19 14.71
N ILE A 168 -0.12 -2.55 14.25
CA ILE A 168 0.11 -3.81 13.55
C ILE A 168 0.46 -4.90 14.57
N ASP A 169 -0.37 -5.94 14.66
CA ASP A 169 -0.03 -7.19 15.36
C ASP A 169 0.42 -8.23 14.32
N HIS A 170 1.73 -8.49 14.24
CA HIS A 170 2.30 -9.45 13.29
C HIS A 170 1.89 -10.91 13.57
N GLN A 171 1.49 -11.24 14.80
CA GLN A 171 1.04 -12.59 15.17
C GLN A 171 -0.46 -12.77 14.87
N ARG A 172 -1.25 -11.69 15.07
CA ARG A 172 -2.70 -11.68 14.84
C ARG A 172 -3.12 -10.46 14.03
N PRO A 173 -2.80 -10.38 12.72
CA PRO A 173 -3.06 -9.18 11.92
C PRO A 173 -4.55 -8.81 11.80
N ARG A 174 -5.44 -9.79 11.99
CA ARG A 174 -6.90 -9.58 12.00
C ARG A 174 -7.47 -9.14 13.36
N ARG A 175 -6.65 -9.11 14.42
CA ARG A 175 -7.04 -8.71 15.77
C ARG A 175 -5.99 -7.78 16.39
N PRO A 176 -5.76 -6.61 15.80
CA PRO A 176 -4.71 -5.69 16.24
C PRO A 176 -4.92 -5.13 17.66
N CYS A 177 -6.13 -5.27 18.22
CA CYS A 177 -6.54 -4.65 19.48
C CYS A 177 -7.00 -5.64 20.56
N GLY A 178 -6.64 -6.93 20.43
CA GLY A 178 -7.01 -7.99 21.38
C GLY A 178 -8.19 -8.85 20.93
#